data_AF-A0A7C3EDW7-F1
#
_entry.id   AF-A0A7C3EDW7-F1
#
_cell.length_a   1.000
_cell.length_b   1.000
_cell.length_c   1.000
_cell.angle_alpha   90.00
_cell.angle_beta   90.00
_cell.angle_gamma   90.00
#
_symmetry.space_group_name_H-M   'P 1'
#
loop_
_entity.id
_entity.type
_entity.pdbx_description
1 polymer ?
#
loop_
_entity_poly.entity_id
_entity_poly.type
_entity_poly.pdbx_seq_one_letter_code
_entity_poly.pdbx_strand_id
1 'polypeptide(L)'
;MNSYLDLKKVILHELGHALGFEHTSANCGESNSIMSDNPYNHTRDLSDYDKCMFRLLYCCESINDVEENNTTETNELVIMPNPSSDYFYLDFLVGAINNNVSIVIYNQLGIQVKKVMNKIYPDGKFTEKFNISDIASGVYTLVISKGTKQEKRKMVILK
;
A
#
# COMPACT_ATOMS: atom_id res chain seq x y z
N MET A 1 -49.77 12.89 6.23
CA MET A 1 -48.70 12.36 5.39
C MET A 1 -48.71 10.85 5.57
N ASN A 2 -49.20 10.09 4.59
CA ASN A 2 -49.32 8.63 4.70
C ASN A 2 -47.93 8.00 4.60
N SER A 3 -47.28 7.75 5.74
CA SER A 3 -46.04 6.96 5.78
C SER A 3 -46.43 5.50 5.64
N TYR A 4 -46.42 5.00 4.41
CA TYR A 4 -46.50 3.57 4.18
C TYR A 4 -45.25 2.93 4.78
N LEU A 5 -45.46 2.00 5.71
CA LEU A 5 -44.42 1.15 6.26
C LEU A 5 -43.83 0.33 5.09
N ASP A 6 -42.55 0.49 4.79
CA ASP A 6 -41.89 -0.28 3.75
C ASP A 6 -41.52 -1.66 4.32
N LEU A 7 -42.33 -2.67 3.98
CA LEU A 7 -42.18 -4.03 4.48
C LEU A 7 -40.77 -4.60 4.21
N LYS A 8 -40.15 -4.24 3.07
CA LYS A 8 -38.78 -4.68 2.74
C LYS A 8 -37.78 -4.17 3.79
N LYS A 9 -37.95 -2.93 4.23
CA LYS A 9 -37.07 -2.27 5.20
C LYS A 9 -37.27 -2.84 6.60
N VAL A 10 -38.50 -3.11 6.99
CA VAL A 10 -38.80 -3.81 8.26
C VAL A 10 -38.19 -5.20 8.26
N ILE A 11 -38.33 -5.98 7.19
CA ILE A 11 -37.70 -7.30 7.08
C ILE A 11 -36.17 -7.21 7.22
N LEU A 12 -35.55 -6.20 6.60
CA LEU A 12 -34.11 -5.98 6.70
C LEU A 12 -33.68 -5.62 8.14
N HIS A 13 -34.44 -4.80 8.84
CA HIS A 13 -34.20 -4.47 10.25
C HIS A 13 -34.22 -5.73 11.14
N GLU A 14 -35.27 -6.55 11.02
CA GLU A 14 -35.39 -7.79 11.78
C GLU A 14 -34.33 -8.83 11.39
N LEU A 15 -33.96 -8.90 10.11
CA LEU A 15 -32.83 -9.72 9.66
C LEU A 15 -31.52 -9.25 10.29
N GLY A 16 -31.35 -7.95 10.50
CA GLY A 16 -30.22 -7.40 11.23
C GLY A 16 -30.11 -7.98 12.64
N HIS A 17 -31.21 -8.03 13.39
CA HIS A 17 -31.24 -8.70 14.69
C HIS A 17 -30.95 -10.20 14.60
N ALA A 18 -31.50 -10.89 13.59
CA ALA A 18 -31.21 -12.31 13.35
C ALA A 18 -29.72 -12.58 13.04
N LEU A 19 -29.02 -11.61 12.46
CA LEU A 19 -27.58 -11.63 12.20
C LEU A 19 -26.73 -11.12 13.38
N GLY A 20 -27.36 -10.70 14.47
CA GLY A 20 -26.69 -10.24 15.70
C GLY A 20 -26.38 -8.74 15.74
N PHE A 21 -27.00 -7.92 14.89
CA PHE A 21 -26.88 -6.46 14.95
C PHE A 21 -27.82 -5.88 16.02
N GLU A 22 -27.29 -4.97 16.83
CA GLU A 22 -28.07 -4.16 17.77
C GLU A 22 -28.58 -2.88 17.09
N HIS A 23 -29.51 -2.18 17.74
CA HIS A 23 -29.92 -0.88 17.25
C HIS A 23 -28.76 0.12 17.29
N THR A 24 -28.67 0.95 16.25
CA THR A 24 -27.74 2.07 16.22
C THR A 24 -28.37 3.28 16.89
N SER A 25 -27.74 3.76 17.97
CA SER A 25 -28.13 5.02 18.62
C SER A 25 -27.40 6.21 17.97
N ALA A 26 -27.82 7.45 18.28
CA ALA A 26 -27.21 8.67 17.73
C ALA A 26 -25.70 8.81 17.99
N ASN A 27 -25.14 8.06 18.96
CA ASN A 27 -23.72 8.08 19.32
C ASN A 27 -22.92 6.89 18.75
N CYS A 28 -23.59 5.91 18.15
CA CYS A 28 -22.98 4.72 17.57
C CYS A 28 -23.76 4.27 16.33
N GLY A 29 -23.50 4.95 15.20
CA GLY A 29 -24.07 4.62 13.89
C GLY A 29 -24.66 5.84 13.20
N GLU A 30 -25.12 5.64 11.96
CA GLU A 30 -25.78 6.71 11.23
C GLU A 30 -27.24 6.85 11.68
N SER A 31 -27.67 8.09 11.92
CA SER A 31 -29.09 8.41 12.18
C SER A 31 -30.03 8.01 11.04
N ASN A 32 -29.48 7.63 9.88
CA ASN A 32 -30.17 7.15 8.68
C ASN A 32 -30.06 5.63 8.47
N SER A 33 -29.50 4.89 9.42
CA SER A 33 -29.41 3.43 9.35
C SER A 33 -30.77 2.76 9.48
N ILE A 34 -30.93 1.63 8.78
CA ILE A 34 -32.08 0.74 8.95
C ILE A 34 -32.14 0.14 10.36
N MET A 35 -31.01 0.07 11.07
CA MET A 35 -30.94 -0.36 12.48
C MET A 35 -31.15 0.80 13.46
N SER A 36 -31.48 2.01 13.00
CA SER A 36 -31.73 3.13 13.90
C SER A 36 -32.97 2.91 14.77
N ASP A 37 -32.90 3.34 16.03
CA ASP A 37 -34.04 3.39 16.97
C ASP A 37 -35.20 4.32 16.49
N ASN A 38 -34.99 5.11 15.45
CA ASN A 38 -35.99 6.06 14.95
C ASN A 38 -37.01 5.39 13.99
N PRO A 39 -38.28 5.25 14.38
CA PRO A 39 -39.30 4.55 13.58
C PRO A 39 -39.67 5.26 12.27
N TYR A 40 -39.31 6.54 12.11
CA TYR A 40 -39.53 7.29 10.86
C TYR A 40 -38.39 7.14 9.86
N ASN A 41 -37.29 6.52 10.27
CA ASN A 41 -36.10 6.40 9.43
C ASN A 41 -36.22 5.27 8.40
N HIS A 42 -37.09 4.29 8.67
CA HIS A 42 -37.37 3.17 7.79
C HIS A 42 -38.10 3.57 6.49
N THR A 43 -38.28 4.86 6.21
CA THR A 43 -38.79 5.34 4.91
C THR A 43 -37.67 5.75 3.95
N ARG A 44 -36.40 5.82 4.38
CA ARG A 44 -35.25 6.24 3.56
C ARG A 44 -34.58 5.07 2.83
N ASP A 45 -33.87 5.35 1.74
CA ASP A 45 -33.07 4.33 1.03
C ASP A 45 -31.93 3.80 1.91
N LEU A 46 -31.48 2.58 1.65
CA LEU A 46 -30.39 1.94 2.41
C LEU A 46 -29.14 2.83 2.40
N SER A 47 -28.72 3.25 3.60
CA SER A 47 -27.50 4.06 3.77
C SER A 47 -26.27 3.24 3.36
N ASP A 48 -25.16 3.91 3.05
CA ASP A 48 -23.91 3.20 2.78
C ASP A 48 -23.42 2.44 4.03
N TYR A 49 -23.76 2.94 5.22
CA TYR A 49 -23.58 2.23 6.49
C TYR A 49 -24.35 0.90 6.51
N ASP A 50 -25.63 0.88 6.12
CA ASP A 50 -26.43 -0.34 6.06
C ASP A 50 -25.86 -1.33 5.03
N LYS A 51 -25.48 -0.82 3.85
CA LYS A 51 -24.85 -1.66 2.82
C LYS A 51 -23.58 -2.31 3.35
N CYS A 52 -22.74 -1.58 4.07
CA CYS A 52 -21.53 -2.13 4.68
C CYS A 52 -21.83 -3.17 5.77
N MET A 53 -22.82 -2.90 6.62
CA MET A 53 -23.19 -3.80 7.71
C MET A 53 -23.74 -5.14 7.20
N PHE A 54 -24.64 -5.15 6.22
CA PHE A 54 -25.10 -6.38 5.58
C PHE A 54 -24.04 -7.06 4.71
N ARG A 55 -23.04 -6.31 4.25
CA ARG A 55 -21.91 -6.82 3.46
C ARG A 55 -20.86 -7.54 4.32
N LEU A 56 -20.94 -7.51 5.65
CA LEU A 56 -20.11 -8.38 6.51
C LEU A 56 -20.36 -9.89 6.31
N LEU A 57 -21.34 -10.29 5.47
CA LEU A 57 -21.52 -11.67 5.01
C LEU A 57 -20.79 -12.03 3.69
N TYR A 58 -20.26 -11.05 2.94
CA TYR A 58 -19.37 -11.25 1.79
C TYR A 58 -18.53 -9.99 1.56
N CYS A 59 -17.19 -10.11 1.64
CA CYS A 59 -16.28 -8.99 1.45
C CYS A 59 -16.64 -8.14 0.22
N CYS A 60 -16.76 -6.83 0.46
CA CYS A 60 -16.43 -5.86 -0.56
C CYS A 60 -14.96 -6.02 -0.87
N GLU A 61 -14.59 -6.69 -1.95
CA GLU A 61 -13.40 -6.23 -2.64
C GLU A 61 -13.75 -4.84 -3.14
N SER A 62 -13.43 -3.82 -2.35
CA SER A 62 -13.07 -2.57 -2.97
C SER A 62 -11.83 -2.92 -3.78
N ILE A 63 -11.95 -2.86 -5.10
CA ILE A 63 -10.77 -2.68 -5.93
C ILE A 63 -10.29 -1.29 -5.52
N ASN A 64 -9.53 -1.23 -4.43
CA ASN A 64 -8.76 -0.05 -4.13
C ASN A 64 -7.74 -0.02 -5.27
N ASP A 65 -7.96 0.87 -6.23
CA ASP A 65 -6.83 1.39 -6.96
C ASP A 65 -5.84 1.89 -5.91
N VAL A 66 -4.56 1.59 -6.09
CA VAL A 66 -3.55 2.02 -5.12
C VAL A 66 -3.57 3.54 -5.17
N GLU A 67 -4.11 4.19 -4.13
CA GLU A 67 -3.79 5.59 -3.88
C GLU A 67 -2.28 5.64 -3.73
N GLU A 68 -1.63 6.20 -4.75
CA GLU A 68 -0.24 6.61 -4.68
C GLU A 68 -0.17 7.60 -3.52
N ASN A 69 0.23 7.09 -2.35
CA ASN A 69 0.55 7.90 -1.20
C ASN A 69 1.72 8.79 -1.63
N ASN A 70 1.39 9.96 -2.16
CA ASN A 70 2.26 11.11 -2.31
C ASN A 70 2.56 11.69 -0.91
N THR A 71 2.93 10.84 0.05
CA THR A 71 3.84 11.24 1.12
C THR A 71 5.13 11.60 0.44
N THR A 72 5.26 12.90 0.17
CA THR A 72 6.49 13.55 -0.26
C THR A 72 7.46 13.51 0.92
N GLU A 73 8.01 12.34 1.20
CA GLU A 73 9.23 12.19 1.97
C GLU A 73 10.33 11.81 0.98
N THR A 74 11.20 12.78 0.71
CA THR A 74 12.36 12.74 -0.18
C THR A 74 13.43 11.75 0.30
N ASN A 75 13.12 10.45 0.31
CA ASN A 75 14.02 9.31 0.56
C ASN A 75 14.29 8.54 -0.74
N GLU A 76 14.45 9.26 -1.84
CA GLU A 76 14.46 8.63 -3.15
C GLU A 76 15.80 7.96 -3.43
N LEU A 77 15.80 6.63 -3.41
CA LEU A 77 16.84 5.81 -4.01
C LEU A 77 16.75 5.94 -5.53
N VAL A 78 17.68 6.67 -6.15
CA VAL A 78 17.67 6.98 -7.59
C VAL A 78 18.86 6.30 -8.28
N ILE A 79 18.59 5.65 -9.42
CA ILE A 79 19.59 4.99 -10.27
C ILE A 79 19.74 5.79 -11.56
N MET A 80 20.96 6.22 -11.89
CA MET A 80 21.22 7.11 -13.01
C MET A 80 22.48 6.70 -13.80
N PRO A 81 22.47 6.65 -15.14
CA PRO A 81 21.29 6.64 -16.00
C PRO A 81 20.54 5.31 -15.88
N ASN A 82 19.24 5.30 -16.17
CA ASN A 82 18.46 4.08 -16.34
C ASN A 82 17.66 4.21 -17.65
N PRO A 83 18.00 3.45 -18.73
CA PRO A 83 18.94 2.33 -18.75
C PRO A 83 20.42 2.71 -18.53
N SER A 84 21.17 1.82 -17.88
CA SER A 84 22.63 1.93 -17.65
C SER A 84 23.40 1.08 -18.67
N SER A 85 24.66 1.42 -18.95
CA SER A 85 25.53 0.60 -19.83
C SER A 85 26.70 -0.03 -19.06
N ASP A 86 27.77 0.73 -18.84
CA ASP A 86 29.00 0.27 -18.19
C ASP A 86 29.10 0.68 -16.72
N TYR A 87 28.38 1.73 -16.35
CA TYR A 87 28.31 2.24 -15.00
C TYR A 87 26.93 2.81 -14.70
N PHE A 88 26.62 2.89 -13.41
CA PHE A 88 25.52 3.68 -12.90
C PHE A 88 25.96 4.45 -11.64
N TYR A 89 25.26 5.53 -11.38
CA TYR A 89 25.29 6.30 -10.15
C TYR A 89 24.07 5.90 -9.33
N LEU A 90 24.28 5.78 -8.02
CA LEU A 90 23.22 5.54 -7.06
C LEU A 90 23.18 6.68 -6.06
N ASP A 91 22.06 7.36 -6.00
CA ASP A 91 21.76 8.31 -4.95
C ASP A 91 20.99 7.59 -3.85
N PHE A 92 21.49 7.69 -2.62
CA PHE A 92 20.85 7.07 -1.46
C PHE A 92 21.10 7.85 -0.18
N LEU A 93 20.17 7.70 0.76
CA LEU A 93 20.27 8.24 2.10
C LEU A 93 20.66 7.16 3.09
N VAL A 94 21.57 7.51 3.99
CA VAL A 94 21.95 6.71 5.14
C VAL A 94 21.54 7.48 6.38
N GLY A 95 20.71 6.86 7.21
CA GLY A 95 20.31 7.42 8.49
C GLY A 95 21.33 7.11 9.60
N ALA A 96 21.25 7.86 10.70
CA ALA A 96 22.14 7.70 11.85
C ALA A 96 22.13 6.29 12.49
N ILE A 97 21.04 5.53 12.31
CA ILE A 97 20.90 4.15 12.81
C ILE A 97 21.00 3.20 11.60
N ASN A 98 21.83 2.16 11.71
CA ASN A 98 22.11 1.16 10.67
C ASN A 98 22.96 1.68 9.49
N ASN A 99 24.13 2.17 9.82
CA ASN A 99 25.11 2.72 8.88
C ASN A 99 25.82 1.71 7.95
N ASN A 100 25.65 0.40 8.16
CA ASN A 100 26.19 -0.60 7.24
C ASN A 100 25.27 -0.75 6.02
N VAL A 101 25.79 -0.35 4.86
CA VAL A 101 25.08 -0.37 3.58
C VAL A 101 25.66 -1.48 2.70
N SER A 102 24.82 -2.44 2.31
CA SER A 102 25.17 -3.44 1.29
C SER A 102 24.29 -3.31 0.06
N ILE A 103 24.92 -3.38 -1.11
CA ILE A 103 24.25 -3.29 -2.41
C ILE A 103 24.55 -4.56 -3.20
N VAL A 104 23.49 -5.20 -3.67
CA VAL A 104 23.54 -6.46 -4.42
C VAL A 104 22.61 -6.37 -5.64
N ILE A 105 23.08 -6.86 -6.77
CA ILE A 105 22.30 -6.96 -8.02
C ILE A 105 21.85 -8.40 -8.21
N TYR A 106 20.56 -8.57 -8.47
CA TYR A 106 19.92 -9.85 -8.79
C TYR A 106 19.33 -9.82 -10.20
N ASN A 107 19.34 -10.97 -10.88
CA ASN A 107 18.62 -11.11 -12.15
C ASN A 107 17.12 -11.37 -11.93
N GLN A 108 16.37 -11.49 -13.02
CA GLN A 108 14.92 -11.78 -13.01
C GLN A 108 14.51 -13.11 -12.35
N LEU A 109 15.46 -14.04 -12.17
CA LEU A 109 15.23 -15.31 -11.47
C LEU A 109 15.55 -15.21 -9.97
N GLY A 110 15.93 -14.02 -9.48
CA GLY A 110 16.34 -13.82 -8.09
C GLY A 110 17.75 -14.35 -7.78
N ILE A 111 18.55 -14.69 -8.78
CA ILE A 111 19.93 -15.14 -8.60
C ILE A 111 20.82 -13.91 -8.44
N GLN A 112 21.67 -13.92 -7.40
CA GLN A 112 22.67 -12.89 -7.18
C GLN A 112 23.68 -12.90 -8.32
N VAL A 113 23.78 -11.76 -9.03
CA VAL A 113 24.72 -11.58 -10.15
C VAL A 113 26.00 -10.92 -9.66
N LYS A 114 25.89 -9.90 -8.80
CA LYS A 114 27.04 -9.14 -8.31
C LYS A 114 26.76 -8.51 -6.96
N LYS A 115 27.71 -8.65 -6.03
CA LYS A 115 27.74 -7.84 -4.80
C LYS A 115 28.56 -6.59 -5.09
N VAL A 116 27.89 -5.45 -5.17
CA VAL A 116 28.48 -4.19 -5.63
C VAL A 116 29.21 -3.49 -4.49
N MET A 117 28.67 -3.56 -3.28
CA MET A 117 29.23 -2.87 -2.12
C MET A 117 28.79 -3.50 -0.79
N ASN A 118 29.63 -3.34 0.23
CA ASN A 118 29.29 -3.56 1.64
C ASN A 118 30.21 -2.68 2.51
N LYS A 119 29.71 -1.53 2.95
CA LYS A 119 30.52 -0.51 3.63
C LYS A 119 29.69 0.26 4.65
N ILE A 120 30.36 0.75 5.68
CA ILE A 120 29.79 1.65 6.68
C ILE A 120 29.86 3.10 6.19
N TYR A 121 28.73 3.82 6.24
CA TYR A 121 28.59 5.22 5.85
C TYR A 121 28.24 6.11 7.05
N PRO A 122 28.72 7.35 7.13
CA PRO A 122 28.16 8.31 8.07
C PRO A 122 26.71 8.66 7.69
N ASP A 123 25.99 9.28 8.62
CA ASP A 123 24.65 9.84 8.36
C ASP A 123 24.74 10.89 7.24
N GLY A 124 23.84 10.81 6.24
CA GLY A 124 23.82 11.77 5.13
C GLY A 124 23.34 11.23 3.78
N LYS A 125 23.46 12.08 2.75
CA LYS A 125 23.18 11.76 1.34
C LYS A 125 24.47 11.38 0.62
N PHE A 126 24.44 10.33 -0.18
CA PHE A 126 25.59 9.87 -0.97
C PHE A 126 25.20 9.59 -2.41
N THR A 127 26.14 9.89 -3.31
CA THR A 127 26.10 9.52 -4.72
C THR A 127 27.34 8.69 -5.01
N GLU A 128 27.15 7.41 -5.34
CA GLU A 128 28.25 6.48 -5.58
C GLU A 128 28.20 5.93 -7.00
N LYS A 129 29.38 5.80 -7.64
CA LYS A 129 29.52 5.25 -8.98
C LYS A 129 29.88 3.77 -8.90
N PHE A 130 29.15 2.94 -9.63
CA PHE A 130 29.36 1.50 -9.69
C PHE A 130 29.61 1.02 -11.11
N ASN A 131 30.60 0.15 -11.29
CA ASN A 131 30.92 -0.48 -12.57
C ASN A 131 30.09 -1.77 -12.74
N ILE A 132 29.44 -1.88 -13.90
CA ILE A 132 28.61 -3.01 -14.35
C ILE A 132 28.99 -3.47 -15.76
N SER A 133 30.19 -3.12 -16.25
CA SER A 133 30.65 -3.46 -17.60
C SER A 133 30.84 -4.96 -17.81
N ASP A 134 30.83 -5.75 -16.75
CA ASP A 134 30.87 -7.22 -16.73
C ASP A 134 29.47 -7.87 -16.73
N ILE A 135 28.40 -7.11 -16.54
CA ILE A 135 27.02 -7.62 -16.49
C ILE A 135 26.39 -7.55 -17.89
N ALA A 136 25.67 -8.60 -18.31
CA ALA A 136 24.99 -8.62 -19.61
C ALA A 136 23.81 -7.64 -19.68
N SER A 137 23.31 -7.36 -20.89
CA SER A 137 22.09 -6.57 -21.05
C SER A 137 20.88 -7.32 -20.52
N GLY A 138 19.96 -6.61 -19.87
CA GLY A 138 18.76 -7.22 -19.28
C GLY A 138 18.13 -6.36 -18.19
N VAL A 139 17.10 -6.93 -17.57
CA VAL A 139 16.40 -6.33 -16.43
C VAL A 139 16.91 -6.95 -15.14
N TYR A 140 17.25 -6.11 -14.18
CA TYR A 140 17.81 -6.50 -12.90
C TYR A 140 17.10 -5.82 -11.74
N THR A 141 17.26 -6.42 -10.56
CA THR A 141 16.82 -5.85 -9.28
C THR A 141 18.05 -5.46 -8.47
N LEU A 142 18.19 -4.17 -8.20
CA LEU A 142 19.14 -3.63 -7.24
C LEU A 142 18.50 -3.71 -5.85
N VAL A 143 19.19 -4.34 -4.90
CA VAL A 143 18.78 -4.41 -3.50
C VAL A 143 19.80 -3.68 -2.65
N ILE A 144 19.36 -2.64 -1.95
CA ILE A 144 20.14 -1.95 -0.93
C ILE A 144 19.64 -2.37 0.46
N SER A 145 20.55 -2.81 1.31
CA SER A 145 20.29 -3.23 2.68
C SER A 145 20.97 -2.27 3.65
N LYS A 146 20.21 -1.72 4.59
CA LYS A 146 20.65 -0.79 5.63
C LYS A 146 20.18 -1.34 6.98
N GLY A 147 21.00 -2.19 7.61
CA GLY A 147 20.61 -2.97 8.78
C GLY A 147 19.41 -3.88 8.51
N THR A 148 18.27 -3.62 9.16
CA THR A 148 17.03 -4.40 8.99
C THR A 148 16.16 -3.93 7.82
N LYS A 149 16.39 -2.73 7.29
CA LYS A 149 15.63 -2.19 6.15
C LYS A 149 16.26 -2.64 4.84
N GLN A 150 15.42 -3.05 3.91
CA GLN A 150 15.81 -3.30 2.52
C GLN A 150 14.94 -2.50 1.58
N GLU A 151 15.57 -1.88 0.59
CA GLU A 151 14.88 -1.21 -0.51
C GLU A 151 15.29 -1.88 -1.82
N LYS A 152 14.32 -2.04 -2.72
CA LYS A 152 14.53 -2.67 -4.03
C LYS A 152 14.20 -1.69 -5.14
N ARG A 153 15.01 -1.69 -6.20
CA ARG A 153 14.79 -0.90 -7.41
C ARG A 153 15.06 -1.72 -8.64
N LYS A 154 14.17 -1.59 -9.62
CA LYS A 154 14.34 -2.19 -10.94
C LYS A 154 15.31 -1.33 -11.74
N MET A 155 16.27 -1.95 -12.42
CA MET A 155 17.21 -1.29 -13.33
C MET A 155 17.26 -2.04 -14.65
N VAL A 156 17.49 -1.31 -15.74
CA VAL A 156 17.69 -1.87 -17.07
C VAL A 156 19.14 -1.64 -17.48
N ILE A 157 19.84 -2.69 -17.91
CA ILE A 157 21.18 -2.61 -18.46
C ILE A 157 21.11 -2.83 -19.96
N LEU A 158 21.68 -1.92 -20.76
CA LEU A 158 21.74 -1.99 -22.22
C LEU A 158 23.17 -1.73 -22.69
N LYS A 159 23.73 -2.65 -23.49
CA LYS A 159 25.08 -2.57 -24.06
C LYS A 159 25.01 -2.42 -25.58
#